data_AF-A0A2Z6R168-F1
#
_entry.id   AF-A0A2Z6R168-F1
#
_cell.length_a   1.000
_cell.length_b   1.000
_cell.length_c   1.000
_cell.angle_alpha   90.00
_cell.angle_beta   90.00
_cell.angle_gamma   90.00
#
_symmetry.space_group_name_H-M   'P 1'
#
loop_
_entity.id
_entity.type
_entity.pdbx_description
1 polymer ?
#
loop_
_entity_poly.entity_id
_entity_poly.type
_entity_poly.pdbx_seq_one_letter_code
_entity_poly.pdbx_strand_id
1 'polypeptide(L)'
;MGGDKEVVLKSFNFRVIFNEERALLINRLWRDFYQLYKDMKSKETDPTQFMNKAKQWLDLFLTPSQGEPNTITFKMGLYRPRNVTPYMHVLIHHLPEFMEQHQRFGLSAFSCSPVEKKNHEHISSFFQKTMKDGGKGAERKSAIFEILHYENRSLYFTQKDTANKYPKPQRIRDKVYIIITNNGSNIKNAINNMRKIK
;
A
#
# COMPACT_ATOMS: atom_id res chain seq x y z
N MET A 1 5.65 2.21 -4.47
CA MET A 1 6.03 2.18 -3.04
C MET A 1 5.39 3.38 -2.39
N GLY A 2 4.85 3.25 -1.16
CA GLY A 2 4.21 4.38 -0.48
C GLY A 2 5.23 5.43 -0.05
N GLY A 3 4.82 6.71 -0.02
CA GLY A 3 5.72 7.86 0.22
C GLY A 3 6.58 7.71 1.48
N ASP A 4 6.00 7.30 2.59
CA ASP A 4 6.73 7.13 3.86
C ASP A 4 7.86 6.09 3.77
N LYS A 5 7.60 4.97 3.08
CA LYS A 5 8.59 3.91 2.89
C LYS A 5 9.78 4.41 2.07
N GLU A 6 9.52 5.27 1.10
CA GLU A 6 10.57 5.87 0.27
C GLU A 6 11.42 6.86 1.06
N VAL A 7 10.82 7.65 1.98
CA VAL A 7 11.57 8.57 2.86
C VAL A 7 12.57 7.80 3.72
N VAL A 8 12.17 6.66 4.30
CA VAL A 8 13.09 5.84 5.10
C VAL A 8 14.25 5.33 4.25
N LEU A 9 13.96 4.85 3.04
CA LEU A 9 14.95 4.36 2.07
C LEU A 9 15.84 5.44 1.47
N LYS A 10 15.43 6.71 1.49
CA LYS A 10 16.19 7.80 0.88
C LYS A 10 17.02 8.62 1.87
N SER A 11 16.49 8.94 3.05
CA SER A 11 17.13 9.97 3.90
C SER A 11 16.95 9.82 5.41
N PHE A 12 16.28 8.78 5.91
CA PHE A 12 16.16 8.60 7.36
C PHE A 12 17.52 8.47 8.06
N ASN A 13 17.70 9.21 9.15
CA ASN A 13 18.95 9.23 9.92
C ASN A 13 18.97 8.10 10.95
N PHE A 14 19.64 7.00 10.63
CA PHE A 14 19.76 5.85 11.54
C PHE A 14 20.64 6.08 12.78
N ARG A 15 21.37 7.20 12.87
CA ARG A 15 22.18 7.56 14.06
C ARG A 15 21.32 7.84 15.29
N VAL A 16 20.02 8.12 15.11
CA VAL A 16 19.10 8.31 16.24
C VAL A 16 18.73 6.99 16.94
N ILE A 17 19.02 5.84 16.33
CA ILE A 17 18.65 4.50 16.82
C ILE A 17 19.89 3.68 17.14
N PHE A 18 20.96 3.81 16.34
CA PHE A 18 22.15 2.98 16.44
C PHE A 18 23.41 3.80 16.72
N ASN A 19 24.42 3.14 17.29
CA ASN A 19 25.77 3.71 17.38
C ASN A 19 26.35 4.02 15.99
N GLU A 20 27.39 4.85 15.94
CA GLU A 20 27.95 5.39 14.69
C GLU A 20 28.33 4.30 13.69
N GLU A 21 29.10 3.29 14.10
CA GLU A 21 29.54 2.21 13.21
C GLU A 21 28.36 1.42 12.61
N ARG A 22 27.39 1.05 13.45
CA ARG A 22 26.21 0.30 12.99
C ARG A 22 25.28 1.16 12.14
N ALA A 23 25.11 2.43 12.50
CA ALA A 23 24.32 3.37 11.73
C ALA A 23 24.92 3.56 10.33
N LEU A 24 26.25 3.63 10.18
CA LEU A 24 26.91 3.73 8.87
C LEU A 24 26.60 2.51 7.99
N LEU A 25 26.72 1.29 8.52
CA LEU A 25 26.40 0.06 7.78
C LEU A 25 24.94 0.00 7.35
N ILE A 26 24.00 0.30 8.27
CA ILE A 26 22.56 0.29 7.97
C ILE A 26 22.20 1.39 6.97
N ASN A 27 22.75 2.59 7.11
CA ASN A 27 22.57 3.66 6.12
C ASN A 27 22.99 3.17 4.73
N ARG A 28 24.22 2.63 4.59
CA ARG A 28 24.70 2.12 3.31
C ARG A 28 23.77 1.04 2.76
N LEU A 29 23.37 0.06 3.57
CA LEU A 29 22.46 -1.01 3.15
C LEU A 29 21.14 -0.47 2.56
N TRP A 30 20.55 0.54 3.20
CA TRP A 30 19.27 1.12 2.77
C TRP A 30 19.44 2.03 1.54
N ARG A 31 20.54 2.78 1.45
CA ARG A 31 20.82 3.64 0.27
C ARG A 31 21.18 2.81 -0.96
N ASP A 32 21.95 1.75 -0.80
CA ASP A 32 22.28 0.82 -1.88
C ASP A 32 21.00 0.12 -2.38
N PHE A 33 20.11 -0.30 -1.46
CA PHE A 33 18.79 -0.84 -1.85
C PHE A 33 17.93 0.20 -2.58
N TYR A 34 17.92 1.46 -2.13
CA TYR A 34 17.20 2.53 -2.82
C TYR A 34 17.76 2.80 -4.23
N GLN A 35 19.08 2.67 -4.41
CA GLN A 35 19.69 2.77 -5.73
C GLN A 35 19.23 1.63 -6.63
N LEU A 36 19.22 0.38 -6.15
CA LEU A 36 18.66 -0.75 -6.89
C LEU A 36 17.19 -0.51 -7.26
N TYR A 37 16.40 0.05 -6.33
CA TYR A 37 15.00 0.39 -6.60
C TYR A 37 14.82 1.39 -7.75
N LYS A 38 15.70 2.39 -7.84
CA LYS A 38 15.70 3.36 -8.96
C LYS A 38 16.18 2.71 -10.25
N ASP A 39 17.27 1.96 -10.19
CA ASP A 39 17.88 1.28 -11.34
C ASP A 39 16.90 0.30 -11.98
N MET A 40 16.15 -0.47 -11.17
CA MET A 40 15.11 -1.39 -11.64
C MET A 40 13.97 -0.72 -12.42
N LYS A 41 13.69 0.57 -12.15
CA LYS A 41 12.63 1.32 -12.84
C LYS A 41 13.12 2.05 -14.08
N SER A 42 14.43 2.26 -14.19
CA SER A 42 15.08 2.96 -15.27
C SER A 42 15.13 2.05 -16.50
N LYS A 43 14.85 2.59 -17.69
CA LYS A 43 14.98 1.83 -18.94
C LYS A 43 16.42 1.78 -19.42
N GLU A 44 17.22 2.73 -18.95
CA GLU A 44 18.60 2.98 -19.32
C GLU A 44 19.58 2.13 -18.49
N THR A 45 19.10 1.45 -17.46
CA THR A 45 19.94 0.61 -16.61
C THR A 45 20.36 -0.65 -17.35
N ASP A 46 21.67 -0.85 -17.43
CA ASP A 46 22.27 -2.08 -17.93
C ASP A 46 22.02 -3.26 -16.96
N PRO A 47 21.48 -4.39 -17.44
CA PRO A 47 21.21 -5.57 -16.61
C PRO A 47 22.45 -6.13 -15.91
N THR A 48 23.61 -6.10 -16.55
CA THR A 48 24.86 -6.62 -15.97
C THR A 48 25.33 -5.74 -14.82
N GLN A 49 25.29 -4.41 -14.99
CA GLN A 49 25.57 -3.47 -13.91
C GLN A 49 24.59 -3.62 -12.76
N PHE A 50 23.30 -3.81 -13.05
CA PHE A 50 22.29 -4.06 -12.02
C PHE A 50 22.61 -5.32 -11.22
N MET A 51 22.91 -6.44 -11.88
CA MET A 51 23.29 -7.69 -11.21
C MET A 51 24.50 -7.50 -10.28
N ASN A 52 25.53 -6.79 -10.74
CA ASN A 52 26.73 -6.55 -9.94
C ASN A 52 26.42 -5.73 -8.69
N LYS A 53 25.62 -4.67 -8.81
CA LYS A 53 25.15 -3.88 -7.65
C LYS A 53 24.29 -4.73 -6.71
N ALA A 54 23.41 -5.58 -7.24
CA ALA A 54 22.53 -6.43 -6.44
C ALA A 54 23.34 -7.47 -5.63
N LYS A 55 24.39 -8.05 -6.21
CA LYS A 55 25.32 -8.94 -5.51
C LYS A 55 26.10 -8.21 -4.41
N GLN A 56 26.66 -7.04 -4.72
CA GLN A 56 27.35 -6.21 -3.71
C GLN A 56 26.43 -5.83 -2.54
N TRP A 57 25.16 -5.53 -2.85
CA TRP A 57 24.16 -5.27 -1.83
C TRP A 57 23.86 -6.51 -0.97
N LEU A 58 23.79 -7.70 -1.58
CA LEU A 58 23.64 -8.95 -0.83
C LEU A 58 24.85 -9.22 0.07
N ASP A 59 26.07 -8.99 -0.42
CA ASP A 59 27.29 -9.16 0.38
C ASP A 59 27.28 -8.24 1.59
N LEU A 60 26.86 -6.98 1.41
CA LEU A 60 26.66 -6.05 2.51
C LEU A 60 25.58 -6.56 3.48
N PHE A 61 24.43 -7.01 2.98
CA PHE A 61 23.36 -7.59 3.80
C PHE A 61 23.86 -8.76 4.66
N LEU A 62 24.76 -9.58 4.13
CA LEU A 62 25.33 -10.76 4.77
C LEU A 62 26.61 -10.48 5.57
N THR A 63 26.92 -9.21 5.86
CA THR A 63 28.09 -8.84 6.67
C THR A 63 28.11 -9.64 7.98
N PRO A 64 29.12 -10.51 8.19
CA PRO A 64 29.17 -11.38 9.37
C PRO A 64 29.50 -10.57 10.63
N SER A 65 29.17 -11.16 11.78
CA SER A 65 29.68 -10.61 13.05
C SER A 65 31.15 -10.96 13.21
N GLN A 66 31.91 -10.10 13.87
CA GLN A 66 33.35 -10.26 14.09
C GLN A 66 33.65 -10.27 15.58
N GLY A 67 34.64 -11.05 15.99
CA GLY A 67 35.05 -11.21 17.39
C GLY A 67 34.23 -12.25 18.15
N GLU A 68 34.67 -12.51 19.39
CA GLU A 68 34.05 -13.46 20.31
C GLU A 68 32.77 -12.87 20.91
N PRO A 69 31.65 -13.62 20.95
CA PRO A 69 30.42 -13.17 21.60
C PRO A 69 30.66 -12.74 23.07
N ASN A 70 29.93 -11.72 23.51
CA ASN A 70 30.02 -11.16 24.89
C ASN A 70 31.38 -10.52 25.24
N THR A 71 32.20 -10.17 24.25
CA THR A 71 33.44 -9.41 24.45
C THR A 71 33.29 -7.96 24.00
N ILE A 72 34.15 -7.07 24.52
CA ILE A 72 34.19 -5.64 24.15
C ILE A 72 34.57 -5.46 22.67
N THR A 73 35.30 -6.43 22.10
CA THR A 73 35.74 -6.41 20.69
C THR A 73 34.68 -6.98 19.75
N PHE A 74 33.55 -7.49 20.26
CA PHE A 74 32.48 -8.03 19.42
C PHE A 74 31.82 -6.95 18.57
N LYS A 75 31.89 -7.12 17.25
CA LYS A 75 31.18 -6.28 16.28
C LYS A 75 30.05 -7.08 15.65
N MET A 76 28.83 -6.71 15.97
CA MET A 76 27.65 -7.34 15.39
C MET A 76 27.52 -7.00 13.91
N GLY A 77 27.40 -8.03 13.08
CA GLY A 77 27.13 -7.91 11.65
C GLY A 77 25.71 -7.44 11.34
N LEU A 78 25.28 -7.67 10.10
CA LEU A 78 23.95 -7.31 9.62
C LEU A 78 22.97 -8.48 9.74
N TYR A 79 22.83 -9.29 8.68
CA TYR A 79 21.86 -10.38 8.61
C TYR A 79 22.51 -11.70 8.22
N ARG A 80 21.81 -12.81 8.44
CA ARG A 80 22.31 -14.17 8.11
C ARG A 80 21.70 -14.66 6.79
N PRO A 81 22.29 -15.66 6.13
CA PRO A 81 21.72 -16.26 4.91
C PRO A 81 20.27 -16.73 5.06
N ARG A 82 19.90 -17.27 6.23
CA ARG A 82 18.51 -17.67 6.54
C ARG A 82 17.49 -16.53 6.57
N ASN A 83 17.95 -15.27 6.58
CA ASN A 83 17.10 -14.09 6.55
C ASN A 83 16.84 -13.57 5.12
N VAL A 84 17.43 -14.20 4.10
CA VAL A 84 17.16 -13.86 2.71
C VAL A 84 15.74 -14.29 2.37
N THR A 85 14.94 -13.32 1.93
CA THR A 85 13.53 -13.57 1.55
C THR A 85 13.43 -14.00 0.09
N PRO A 86 12.33 -14.65 -0.32
CA PRO A 86 12.08 -14.97 -1.74
C PRO A 86 12.18 -13.75 -2.66
N TYR A 87 11.71 -12.57 -2.21
CA TYR A 87 11.82 -11.34 -3.00
C TYR A 87 13.26 -10.87 -3.21
N MET A 88 14.14 -11.05 -2.22
CA MET A 88 15.56 -10.77 -2.38
C MET A 88 16.21 -11.73 -3.38
N HIS A 89 15.87 -13.02 -3.30
CA HIS A 89 16.36 -14.01 -4.27
C HIS A 89 15.96 -13.64 -5.70
N VAL A 90 14.70 -13.27 -5.91
CA VAL A 90 14.20 -12.78 -7.21
C VAL A 90 14.94 -11.51 -7.66
N LEU A 91 15.11 -10.53 -6.77
CA LEU A 91 15.82 -9.28 -7.06
C LEU A 91 17.24 -9.51 -7.57
N ILE A 92 17.96 -10.50 -7.00
CA ILE A 92 19.39 -10.69 -7.26
C ILE A 92 19.62 -11.64 -8.44
N HIS A 93 18.83 -12.70 -8.55
CA HIS A 93 19.10 -13.78 -9.50
C HIS A 93 18.22 -13.74 -10.75
N HIS A 94 16.97 -13.28 -10.63
CA HIS A 94 15.99 -13.39 -11.71
C HIS A 94 15.68 -12.05 -12.37
N LEU A 95 15.75 -10.96 -11.61
CA LEU A 95 15.46 -9.63 -12.15
C LEU A 95 16.45 -9.15 -13.22
N PRO A 96 17.77 -9.41 -13.16
CA PRO A 96 18.68 -9.04 -14.25
C PRO A 96 18.29 -9.71 -15.58
N GLU A 97 18.01 -11.01 -15.56
CA GLU A 97 17.54 -11.76 -16.74
C GLU A 97 16.21 -11.21 -17.26
N PHE A 98 15.28 -10.92 -16.34
CA PHE A 98 14.01 -10.29 -16.70
C PHE A 98 14.21 -8.93 -17.38
N MET A 99 15.14 -8.11 -16.88
CA MET A 99 15.48 -6.82 -17.47
C MET A 99 16.04 -6.99 -18.88
N GLU A 100 16.93 -7.96 -19.10
CA GLU A 100 17.50 -8.25 -20.42
C GLU A 100 16.41 -8.65 -21.44
N GLN A 101 15.47 -9.52 -21.04
CA GLN A 101 14.41 -10.00 -21.93
C GLN A 101 13.30 -8.97 -22.18
N HIS A 102 13.02 -8.08 -21.22
CA HIS A 102 11.84 -7.21 -21.23
C HIS A 102 12.13 -5.71 -21.09
N GLN A 103 13.38 -5.29 -21.31
CA GLN A 103 13.81 -3.88 -21.19
C GLN A 103 12.90 -2.89 -21.92
N ARG A 104 12.44 -3.27 -23.13
CA ARG A 104 11.56 -2.44 -23.97
C ARG A 104 10.30 -1.99 -23.25
N PHE A 105 9.67 -2.89 -22.51
CA PHE A 105 8.42 -2.64 -21.80
C PHE A 105 8.67 -2.01 -20.42
N GLY A 106 9.77 -2.41 -19.78
CA GLY A 106 10.10 -2.02 -18.41
C GLY A 106 9.22 -2.72 -17.38
N LEU A 107 9.67 -2.74 -16.13
CA LEU A 107 9.03 -3.52 -15.06
C LEU A 107 7.60 -3.04 -14.72
N SER A 108 7.32 -1.75 -14.91
CA SER A 108 6.00 -1.17 -14.59
C SER A 108 4.87 -1.76 -15.41
N ALA A 109 5.14 -2.19 -16.65
CA ALA A 109 4.18 -2.82 -17.55
C ALA A 109 3.64 -4.15 -17.00
N PHE A 110 4.42 -4.83 -16.15
CA PHE A 110 4.06 -6.11 -15.54
C PHE A 110 3.54 -5.95 -14.10
N SER A 111 3.34 -4.71 -13.62
CA SER A 111 2.87 -4.48 -12.26
C SER A 111 1.35 -4.72 -12.12
N CYS A 112 0.94 -5.25 -10.96
CA CYS A 112 -0.48 -5.40 -10.61
C CYS A 112 -1.14 -4.10 -10.12
N SER A 113 -0.39 -2.99 -10.06
CA SER A 113 -0.88 -1.69 -9.58
C SER A 113 -2.18 -1.21 -10.26
N PRO A 114 -2.35 -1.37 -11.60
CA PRO A 114 -3.60 -1.01 -12.26
C PRO A 114 -4.80 -1.83 -11.79
N VAL A 115 -4.60 -3.12 -11.51
CA VAL A 115 -5.66 -4.02 -11.01
C VAL A 115 -6.05 -3.63 -9.59
N GLU A 116 -5.06 -3.36 -8.72
CA GLU A 116 -5.29 -2.87 -7.36
C GLU A 116 -6.04 -1.53 -7.35
N LYS A 117 -5.63 -0.59 -8.22
CA LYS A 117 -6.29 0.71 -8.38
C LYS A 117 -7.73 0.53 -8.86
N LYS A 118 -7.96 -0.30 -9.87
CA LYS A 118 -9.31 -0.62 -10.37
C LYS A 118 -10.18 -1.20 -9.26
N ASN A 119 -9.65 -2.13 -8.47
CA ASN A 119 -10.38 -2.71 -7.34
C ASN A 119 -10.74 -1.63 -6.29
N HIS A 120 -9.80 -0.75 -5.96
CA HIS A 120 -10.04 0.36 -5.04
C HIS A 120 -11.11 1.33 -5.55
N GLU A 121 -11.03 1.73 -6.82
CA GLU A 121 -12.00 2.62 -7.48
C GLU A 121 -13.39 1.96 -7.57
N HIS A 122 -13.44 0.67 -7.85
CA HIS A 122 -14.69 -0.07 -7.99
C HIS A 122 -15.43 -0.13 -6.65
N ILE A 123 -14.72 -0.54 -5.58
CA ILE A 123 -15.29 -0.56 -4.23
C ILE A 123 -15.68 0.86 -3.80
N SER A 124 -14.81 1.86 -4.02
CA SER A 124 -15.09 3.24 -3.63
C SER A 124 -16.30 3.84 -4.35
N SER A 125 -16.49 3.51 -5.63
CA SER A 125 -17.62 3.98 -6.43
C SER A 125 -18.93 3.33 -6.00
N PHE A 126 -18.91 2.01 -5.73
CA PHE A 126 -20.10 1.29 -5.29
C PHE A 126 -20.59 1.77 -3.92
N PHE A 127 -19.67 1.90 -2.95
CA PHE A 127 -19.99 2.37 -1.60
C PHE A 127 -19.97 3.91 -1.46
N GLN A 128 -19.80 4.67 -2.55
CA GLN A 128 -19.75 6.14 -2.50
C GLN A 128 -18.76 6.71 -1.45
N LYS A 129 -17.64 6.02 -1.24
CA LYS A 129 -16.63 6.35 -0.22
C LYS A 129 -17.15 6.32 1.23
N THR A 130 -18.31 5.71 1.52
CA THR A 130 -18.75 5.45 2.89
C THR A 130 -17.98 4.25 3.49
N MET A 131 -17.97 4.14 4.82
CA MET A 131 -17.26 3.04 5.49
C MET A 131 -17.83 1.70 5.06
N LYS A 132 -16.95 0.80 4.59
CA LYS A 132 -17.23 -0.55 4.04
C LYS A 132 -17.89 -1.54 5.01
N ASP A 133 -18.21 -1.09 6.21
CA ASP A 133 -18.90 -1.87 7.23
C ASP A 133 -20.41 -1.70 7.07
N GLY A 134 -20.93 -2.22 5.95
CA GLY A 134 -22.31 -2.65 5.87
C GLY A 134 -22.67 -3.36 7.18
N GLY A 135 -23.70 -2.84 7.84
CA GLY A 135 -23.91 -2.95 9.29
C GLY A 135 -23.78 -4.34 9.93
N LYS A 136 -23.70 -4.35 11.27
CA LYS A 136 -23.43 -5.50 12.16
C LYS A 136 -24.43 -6.67 12.07
N GLY A 137 -24.51 -7.38 10.95
CA GLY A 137 -25.40 -8.55 10.77
C GLY A 137 -24.63 -9.84 10.42
N ALA A 138 -25.15 -10.99 10.90
CA ALA A 138 -24.57 -12.32 10.68
C ALA A 138 -24.62 -12.80 9.21
N GLU A 139 -25.36 -12.12 8.32
CA GLU A 139 -25.50 -12.44 6.89
C GLU A 139 -24.60 -11.58 5.97
N ARG A 140 -23.45 -11.13 6.48
CA ARG A 140 -22.61 -10.15 5.77
C ARG A 140 -21.96 -10.76 4.53
N LYS A 141 -22.42 -10.34 3.34
CA LYS A 141 -21.76 -10.65 2.06
C LYS A 141 -20.49 -9.81 1.95
N SER A 142 -19.46 -10.35 1.29
CA SER A 142 -18.28 -9.54 0.97
C SER A 142 -18.66 -8.43 0.00
N ALA A 143 -17.97 -7.30 0.09
CA ALA A 143 -18.12 -6.18 -0.86
C ALA A 143 -18.08 -6.63 -2.33
N ILE A 144 -17.24 -7.62 -2.63
CA ILE A 144 -17.09 -8.17 -3.98
C ILE A 144 -18.38 -8.89 -4.43
N PHE A 145 -19.01 -9.69 -3.56
CA PHE A 145 -20.25 -10.38 -3.90
C PHE A 145 -21.42 -9.40 -4.09
N GLU A 146 -21.52 -8.36 -3.26
CA GLU A 146 -22.56 -7.33 -3.40
C GLU A 146 -22.44 -6.58 -4.73
N ILE A 147 -21.21 -6.19 -5.08
CA ILE A 147 -20.87 -5.55 -6.35
C ILE A 147 -21.23 -6.47 -7.52
N LEU A 148 -20.76 -7.73 -7.51
CA LEU A 148 -21.04 -8.70 -8.58
C LEU A 148 -22.54 -8.94 -8.77
N HIS A 149 -23.30 -9.07 -7.68
CA HIS A 149 -24.75 -9.23 -7.76
C HIS A 149 -25.43 -8.01 -8.39
N TYR A 150 -25.01 -6.79 -8.03
CA TYR A 150 -25.55 -5.56 -8.60
C TYR A 150 -25.23 -5.42 -10.09
N GLU A 151 -23.99 -5.70 -10.49
CA GLU A 151 -23.57 -5.64 -11.89
C GLU A 151 -24.29 -6.68 -12.74
N ASN A 152 -24.37 -7.93 -12.28
CA ASN A 152 -25.07 -9.00 -12.98
C ASN A 152 -26.56 -8.68 -13.16
N ARG A 153 -27.22 -8.12 -12.13
CA ARG A 153 -28.61 -7.66 -12.26
C ARG A 153 -28.74 -6.53 -13.29
N SER A 154 -27.85 -5.54 -13.24
CA SER A 154 -27.87 -4.41 -14.18
C SER A 154 -27.67 -4.85 -15.63
N LEU A 155 -26.76 -5.81 -15.87
CA LEU A 155 -26.53 -6.41 -17.18
C LEU A 155 -27.77 -7.17 -17.67
N TYR A 156 -28.38 -8.00 -16.82
CA TYR A 156 -29.59 -8.74 -17.16
C TYR A 156 -30.73 -7.81 -17.61
N PHE A 157 -31.01 -6.75 -16.84
CA PHE A 157 -32.10 -5.81 -17.17
C PHE A 157 -31.82 -4.98 -18.43
N THR A 158 -30.56 -4.62 -18.66
CA THR A 158 -30.12 -3.94 -19.90
C THR A 158 -30.32 -4.83 -21.12
N GLN A 159 -29.88 -6.10 -21.05
CA GLN A 159 -29.99 -7.05 -22.17
C GLN A 159 -31.43 -7.44 -22.49
N LYS A 160 -32.31 -7.49 -21.49
CA LYS A 160 -33.71 -7.87 -21.66
C LYS A 160 -34.62 -6.69 -22.03
N ASP A 161 -34.06 -5.48 -22.19
CA ASP A 161 -34.81 -4.23 -22.43
C ASP A 161 -35.98 -4.02 -21.44
N THR A 162 -35.81 -4.55 -20.23
CA THR A 162 -36.78 -4.49 -19.12
C THR A 162 -36.37 -3.47 -18.07
N ALA A 163 -35.34 -2.66 -18.36
CA ALA A 163 -34.81 -1.64 -17.47
C ALA A 163 -35.87 -0.63 -16.97
N ASN A 164 -36.97 -0.45 -17.72
CA ASN A 164 -38.08 0.43 -17.35
C ASN A 164 -39.25 -0.29 -16.65
N LYS A 165 -39.25 -1.63 -16.58
CA LYS A 165 -40.34 -2.41 -15.94
C LYS A 165 -40.16 -2.61 -14.44
N TYR A 166 -38.95 -2.40 -13.93
CA TYR A 166 -38.65 -2.53 -12.50
C TYR A 166 -37.96 -1.27 -12.00
N PRO A 167 -38.35 -0.72 -10.84
CA PRO A 167 -37.65 0.42 -10.26
C PRO A 167 -36.20 0.04 -10.04
N LYS A 168 -35.28 0.91 -10.48
CA LYS A 168 -33.85 0.77 -10.18
C LYS A 168 -33.72 0.55 -8.67
N PRO A 169 -32.92 -0.44 -8.21
CA PRO A 169 -32.73 -0.65 -6.79
C PRO A 169 -32.38 0.69 -6.15
N GLN A 170 -33.19 1.09 -5.16
CA GLN A 170 -32.98 2.35 -4.45
C GLN A 170 -31.55 2.31 -3.91
N ARG A 171 -30.69 3.15 -4.48
CA ARG A 171 -29.39 3.44 -3.88
C ARG A 171 -29.72 3.97 -2.50
N ILE A 172 -29.33 3.22 -1.47
CA ILE A 172 -29.52 3.63 -0.08
C ILE A 172 -28.75 4.95 0.08
N ARG A 173 -29.47 6.06 -0.05
CA ARG A 173 -29.05 7.37 0.41
C ARG A 173 -29.47 7.38 1.86
N ASP A 174 -28.57 6.97 2.74
CA ASP A 174 -28.77 7.22 4.16
C ASP A 174 -28.75 8.74 4.37
N LYS A 175 -29.91 9.37 4.20
CA LYS A 175 -30.19 10.65 4.84
C LYS A 175 -30.32 10.32 6.32
N VAL A 176 -29.23 10.50 7.06
CA VAL A 176 -29.25 10.47 8.52
C VAL A 176 -30.18 11.60 8.98
N TYR A 177 -31.44 11.28 9.25
CA TYR A 177 -32.33 12.14 10.02
C TYR A 177 -32.04 11.84 11.49
N ILE A 178 -31.37 12.77 12.16
CA ILE A 178 -31.23 12.76 13.60
C ILE A 178 -32.63 13.03 14.18
N ILE A 179 -33.29 11.99 14.67
CA ILE A 179 -34.51 12.13 15.47
C ILE A 179 -34.05 12.64 16.85
N ILE A 180 -34.16 13.95 17.06
CA ILE A 180 -34.07 14.52 18.41
C ILE A 180 -35.42 14.23 19.08
N THR A 181 -35.44 13.27 20.00
CA THR A 181 -36.58 13.04 20.88
C THR A 181 -36.77 14.26 21.78
N ASN A 182 -37.91 14.93 21.61
CA ASN A 182 -38.35 16.03 22.46
C ASN A 182 -38.54 15.54 23.89
N ASN A 183 -37.64 15.95 24.79
CA ASN A 183 -37.97 16.09 26.20
C ASN A 183 -37.54 17.49 26.66
N GLY A 184 -38.53 18.31 27.01
CA GLY A 184 -38.37 19.38 28.01
C GLY A 184 -37.65 20.66 27.60
N SER A 185 -38.40 21.58 26.98
CA SER A 185 -38.53 22.97 27.45
C SER A 185 -37.30 23.87 27.63
N ASN A 186 -36.26 23.85 26.78
CA ASN A 186 -35.21 24.90 26.86
C ASN A 186 -34.55 25.39 25.54
N ILE A 187 -35.08 25.07 24.36
CA ILE A 187 -34.41 25.42 23.08
C ILE A 187 -34.77 26.82 22.55
N LYS A 188 -35.91 27.40 22.95
CA LYS A 188 -36.31 28.75 22.50
C LYS A 188 -35.36 29.86 22.99
N ASN A 189 -34.70 29.67 24.13
CA ASN A 189 -33.75 30.65 24.68
C ASN A 189 -32.36 30.57 24.01
N ALA A 190 -31.95 29.41 23.52
CA ALA A 190 -30.65 29.24 22.86
C ALA A 190 -30.61 29.86 21.45
N ILE A 191 -31.73 29.84 20.72
CA ILE A 191 -31.81 30.36 19.34
C ILE A 191 -31.81 31.90 19.31
N ASN A 192 -32.38 32.57 20.32
CA ASN A 192 -32.45 34.04 20.35
C ASN A 192 -31.13 34.73 20.73
N ASN A 193 -30.22 34.05 21.44
CA ASN A 193 -28.92 34.61 21.82
C ASN A 193 -27.85 34.55 20.71
N MET A 194 -28.04 33.74 19.66
CA MET A 194 -27.10 33.70 18.52
C MET A 194 -27.42 34.69 17.40
N ARG A 195 -28.53 35.44 17.46
CA ARG A 195 -28.88 36.46 16.44
C ARG A 195 -28.45 37.89 16.79
N LYS A 196 -27.76 38.12 17.91
CA LYS A 196 -27.34 39.46 18.37
C LYS A 196 -25.83 39.73 18.33
N ILE A 197 -25.04 38.92 17.62
CA ILE A 197 -23.63 39.23 17.34
C ILE A 197 -23.42 39.22 15.82
N LYS A 198 -23.77 40.34 15.20
CA LYS A 198 -23.06 40.93 14.06
C LYS A 198 -22.96 42.42 14.34
#